data_AF-A0A2K1Q4K0-F1
#
_entry.id   AF-A0A2K1Q4K0-F1
#
_cell.length_a   1.000
_cell.length_b   1.000
_cell.length_c   1.000
_cell.angle_alpha   90.00
_cell.angle_beta   90.00
_cell.angle_gamma   90.00
#
_symmetry.space_group_name_H-M   'P 1'
#
loop_
_entity.id
_entity.type
_entity.pdbx_description
1 polymer ?
#
loop_
_entity_poly.entity_id
_entity_poly.type
_entity_poly.pdbx_seq_one_letter_code
_entity_poly.pdbx_strand_id
1 'polypeptide(L)'
;MALETHIPMDIVIASGESKYRELDFYIGSKALEGTAEAISLATNTILNNDVATKVPSIDGIMSSFMLSFEGSFGQAFMLKIVGDEQRARFEAIGESSFFQLLKYYLSKPMKQEFKFTTK
;
A
#
# COMPACT_ATOMS: atom_id res chain seq x y z
N MET A 1 15.77 20.13 -6.92
CA MET A 1 15.30 19.31 -5.79
C MET A 1 14.05 18.60 -6.27
N ALA A 2 14.08 17.27 -6.42
CA ALA A 2 12.89 16.52 -6.81
C ALA A 2 11.83 16.66 -5.70
N LEU A 3 10.62 17.10 -6.04
CA LEU A 3 9.52 17.17 -5.06
C LEU A 3 8.91 15.78 -4.92
N GLU A 4 9.05 15.17 -3.74
CA GLU A 4 8.43 13.90 -3.40
C GLU A 4 7.06 14.11 -2.76
N THR A 5 6.10 13.22 -3.05
CA THR A 5 4.84 13.12 -2.29
C THR A 5 4.90 11.91 -1.38
N HIS A 6 4.68 12.12 -0.07
CA HIS A 6 4.67 11.08 0.94
C HIS A 6 3.26 10.86 1.44
N ILE A 7 2.75 9.64 1.25
CA ILE A 7 1.42 9.24 1.74
C ILE A 7 1.65 8.31 2.94
N PRO A 8 1.38 8.77 4.19
CA PRO A 8 1.46 7.92 5.36
C PRO A 8 0.28 6.95 5.36
N MET A 9 0.56 5.67 5.58
CA MET A 9 -0.43 4.62 5.72
C MET A 9 -0.08 3.72 6.90
N ASP A 10 -1.09 3.20 7.58
CA ASP A 10 -0.91 2.21 8.63
C ASP A 10 -1.34 0.84 8.11
N ILE A 11 -0.42 -0.13 8.11
CA ILE A 11 -0.77 -1.53 7.90
C ILE A 11 -0.96 -2.16 9.26
N VAL A 12 -2.21 -2.51 9.57
CA VAL A 12 -2.56 -3.26 10.77
C VAL A 12 -2.76 -4.71 10.37
N ILE A 13 -1.79 -5.57 10.67
CA ILE A 13 -2.02 -7.00 10.69
C ILE A 13 -2.76 -7.28 11.99
N ALA A 14 -4.09 -7.29 11.93
CA ALA A 14 -4.91 -7.77 13.02
C ALA A 14 -4.65 -9.28 13.15
N SER A 15 -3.67 -9.67 13.97
CA SER A 15 -3.70 -10.99 14.57
C SER A 15 -5.07 -11.06 15.25
N GLY A 16 -5.86 -12.08 14.96
CA GLY A 16 -7.08 -12.29 15.73
C GLY A 16 -6.66 -12.51 17.18
N GLU A 17 -6.57 -11.45 17.98
CA GLU A 17 -6.13 -11.52 19.38
C GLU A 17 -7.03 -12.46 20.19
N SER A 18 -8.26 -12.66 19.72
CA SER A 18 -9.18 -13.67 20.24
C SER A 18 -8.77 -15.13 19.96
N LYS A 19 -7.75 -15.38 19.12
CA LYS A 19 -7.32 -16.71 18.64
C LYS A 19 -5.81 -16.95 18.62
N TYR A 20 -4.96 -15.93 18.67
CA TYR A 20 -3.50 -16.09 18.55
C TYR A 20 -2.76 -15.15 19.53
N ARG A 21 -1.83 -15.70 20.32
CA ARG A 21 -1.07 -14.96 21.35
C ARG A 21 0.22 -14.33 20.84
N GLU A 22 0.81 -14.90 19.79
CA GLU A 22 2.12 -14.49 19.27
C GLU A 22 2.11 -14.61 17.74
N LEU A 23 2.77 -13.67 17.07
CA LEU A 23 3.04 -13.72 15.64
C LEU A 23 4.52 -14.06 15.47
N ASP A 24 4.81 -15.16 14.77
CA ASP A 24 6.18 -15.48 14.39
C ASP A 24 6.78 -14.35 13.54
N PHE A 25 7.97 -13.87 13.90
CA PHE A 25 8.58 -12.69 13.26
C PHE A 25 8.95 -12.95 11.79
N TYR A 26 9.34 -14.17 11.44
CA TYR A 26 9.64 -14.53 10.05
C TYR A 26 8.38 -14.51 9.20
N ILE A 27 7.27 -15.04 9.73
CA ILE A 27 5.97 -15.02 9.05
C ILE A 27 5.40 -13.59 8.98
N GLY A 28 5.52 -12.82 10.06
CA GLY A 28 5.08 -11.43 10.13
C GLY A 28 5.82 -10.53 9.13
N SER A 29 7.15 -10.63 9.07
CA SER A 29 7.96 -9.88 8.11
C SER A 29 7.66 -10.24 6.66
N LYS A 30 7.45 -11.53 6.35
CA LYS A 30 7.03 -11.98 5.01
C LYS A 30 5.65 -11.48 4.62
N ALA A 31 4.70 -11.45 5.55
CA ALA A 31 3.38 -10.90 5.31
C ALA A 31 3.44 -9.38 5.05
N LEU A 32 4.26 -8.65 5.81
CA LEU A 32 4.49 -7.22 5.60
C LEU A 32 5.14 -6.95 4.23
N GLU A 33 6.17 -7.71 3.87
CA GLU A 33 6.84 -7.63 2.56
C GLU A 33 5.85 -7.85 1.41
N GLY A 34 5.06 -8.94 1.45
CA GLY A 34 4.06 -9.21 0.42
C GLY A 34 2.96 -8.14 0.35
N THR A 35 2.59 -7.54 1.49
CA THR A 35 1.63 -6.43 1.52
C THR A 35 2.22 -5.17 0.87
N ALA A 36 3.48 -4.86 1.16
CA ALA A 36 4.20 -3.75 0.56
C ALA A 36 4.30 -3.88 -0.97
N GLU A 37 4.63 -5.09 -1.44
CA GLU A 37 4.68 -5.40 -2.87
C GLU A 37 3.32 -5.24 -3.55
N ALA A 38 2.25 -5.77 -2.94
CA ALA A 38 0.90 -5.66 -3.49
C ALA A 38 0.44 -4.20 -3.59
N ILE A 39 0.68 -3.38 -2.56
CA ILE A 39 0.37 -1.96 -2.57
C ILE A 39 1.16 -1.22 -3.64
N SER A 40 2.45 -1.51 -3.76
CA SER A 40 3.33 -0.85 -4.74
C SER A 40 2.91 -1.19 -6.18
N LEU A 41 2.58 -2.45 -6.45
CA LEU A 41 2.11 -2.92 -7.75
C LEU A 41 0.75 -2.30 -8.12
N ALA A 42 -0.20 -2.30 -7.18
CA ALA A 42 -1.50 -1.68 -7.39
C ALA A 42 -1.37 -0.16 -7.63
N THR A 43 -0.52 0.52 -6.87
CA THR A 43 -0.22 1.95 -7.06
C THR A 43 0.36 2.20 -8.45
N ASN A 44 1.33 1.39 -8.87
CA ASN A 44 1.90 1.48 -10.21
C ASN A 44 0.82 1.34 -11.28
N THR A 45 -0.08 0.36 -11.15
CA THR A 45 -1.16 0.17 -12.11
C THR A 45 -2.15 1.32 -12.13
N ILE A 46 -2.53 1.87 -10.97
CA ILE A 46 -3.43 3.03 -10.90
C ILE A 46 -2.79 4.27 -11.54
N LEU A 47 -1.53 4.55 -11.19
CA LEU A 47 -0.87 5.78 -11.63
C LEU A 47 -0.34 5.67 -13.06
N ASN A 48 0.13 4.52 -13.51
CA ASN A 48 0.71 4.38 -14.84
C ASN A 48 -0.28 3.84 -15.89
N ASN A 49 -1.45 3.33 -15.47
CA ASN A 49 -2.38 2.58 -16.33
C ASN A 49 -1.73 1.38 -17.02
N ASP A 50 -0.72 0.79 -16.37
CA ASP A 50 0.02 -0.36 -16.87
C ASP A 50 0.10 -1.46 -15.80
N VAL A 51 -0.13 -2.70 -16.20
CA VAL A 51 0.02 -3.85 -15.32
C VAL A 51 1.47 -4.30 -15.40
N ALA A 52 2.27 -3.94 -14.40
CA ALA A 52 3.67 -4.36 -14.34
C ALA A 52 3.75 -5.90 -14.38
N THR A 53 4.29 -6.42 -15.49
CA THR A 53 4.41 -7.86 -15.77
C THR A 53 5.66 -8.50 -15.17
N LYS A 54 6.53 -7.68 -14.57
CA LYS A 54 7.70 -8.07 -13.76
C LYS A 54 7.71 -7.16 -12.53
N VAL A 55 8.45 -7.54 -11.49
CA VAL A 55 8.80 -6.64 -10.39
C VAL A 55 10.17 -6.01 -10.72
N PRO A 56 10.30 -5.02 -11.63
CA PRO A 56 11.49 -4.19 -11.62
C PRO A 56 11.33 -3.16 -10.51
N SER A 57 12.43 -2.50 -10.15
CA SER A 57 12.40 -1.20 -9.46
C SER A 57 11.28 -0.35 -10.07
N ILE A 58 10.16 -0.18 -9.36
CA ILE A 58 9.00 0.53 -9.87
C ILE A 58 9.41 1.99 -9.97
N ASP A 59 9.64 2.47 -11.19
CA ASP A 59 10.12 3.83 -11.42
C ASP A 59 9.13 4.82 -10.81
N GLY A 60 9.65 5.67 -9.92
CA GLY A 60 8.84 6.70 -9.27
C GLY A 60 7.95 6.23 -8.11
N ILE A 61 7.98 4.96 -7.69
CA ILE A 61 7.23 4.49 -6.50
C ILE A 61 8.16 3.71 -5.57
N MET A 62 8.33 4.20 -4.34
CA MET A 62 9.04 3.47 -3.28
C MET A 62 8.12 3.23 -2.10
N SER A 63 8.13 2.02 -1.55
CA SER A 63 7.55 1.74 -0.24
C SER A 63 8.64 1.69 0.82
N SER A 64 8.37 2.20 2.01
CA SER A 64 9.30 2.17 3.13
C SER A 64 8.56 1.90 4.44
N PHE A 65 9.06 0.95 5.22
CA PHE A 65 8.58 0.73 6.59
C PHE A 65 9.17 1.80 7.52
N MET A 66 8.32 2.37 8.36
CA MET A 66 8.67 3.30 9.43
C MET A 66 8.56 2.63 10.81
N LEU A 67 9.12 3.26 11.85
CA LEU A 67 9.25 2.71 13.20
C LEU A 67 7.92 2.13 13.75
N SER A 68 7.99 0.96 14.39
CA SER A 68 6.86 0.27 15.03
C SER A 68 6.56 0.83 16.43
N PHE A 69 5.27 0.87 16.79
CA PHE A 69 4.81 1.30 18.13
C PHE A 69 4.74 0.12 19.12
N GLU A 70 4.98 0.39 20.41
CA GLU A 70 4.88 -0.60 21.48
C GLU A 70 3.44 -1.13 21.64
N GLY A 71 3.29 -2.46 21.68
CA GLY A 71 2.04 -3.14 22.03
C GLY A 71 1.10 -3.45 20.85
N SER A 72 1.42 -3.07 19.62
CA SER A 72 0.70 -3.52 18.43
C SER A 72 1.71 -3.86 17.32
N PHE A 73 1.44 -4.88 16.52
CA PHE A 73 2.16 -5.14 15.27
C PHE A 73 1.73 -4.14 14.17
N GLY A 74 1.52 -2.87 14.53
CA GLY A 74 1.30 -1.79 13.61
C GLY A 74 2.63 -1.40 12.98
N GLN A 75 2.76 -1.66 11.69
CA GLN A 75 3.92 -1.22 10.93
C GLN A 75 3.52 0.03 10.15
N ALA A 76 4.10 1.17 10.54
CA ALA A 76 3.94 2.39 9.77
C ALA A 76 4.52 2.17 8.37
N PHE A 77 3.76 2.50 7.33
CA PHE A 77 4.08 2.27 5.93
C PHE A 77 4.01 3.58 5.16
N MET A 78 5.07 3.92 4.44
CA MET A 78 5.10 5.11 3.59
C MET A 78 5.13 4.71 2.13
N LEU A 79 4.16 5.22 1.36
CA LEU A 79 4.21 5.21 -0.10
C LEU A 79 4.79 6.53 -0.58
N LYS A 80 5.91 6.45 -1.30
CA LYS A 80 6.58 7.60 -1.90
C LYS A 80 6.30 7.61 -3.39
N ILE A 81 5.70 8.68 -3.88
CA ILE A 81 5.52 8.95 -5.31
C ILE A 81 6.55 10.02 -5.69
N VAL A 82 7.48 9.66 -6.58
CA VAL A 82 8.70 10.42 -6.89
C VAL A 82 8.72 10.92 -8.33
N GLY A 83 8.01 10.27 -9.25
CA GLY A 83 7.95 10.71 -10.65
C GLY A 83 6.92 11.82 -10.89
N ASP A 84 7.29 12.82 -11.69
CA ASP A 84 6.47 14.01 -11.95
C ASP A 84 5.11 13.67 -12.58
N GLU A 85 5.09 12.70 -13.52
CA GLU A 85 3.86 12.24 -14.16
C GLU A 85 2.95 11.50 -13.18
N GLN A 86 3.52 10.62 -12.35
CA GLN A 86 2.78 9.84 -11.36
C GLN A 86 2.18 10.76 -10.30
N ARG A 87 2.91 11.82 -9.91
CA ARG A 87 2.41 12.83 -9.00
C ARG A 87 1.27 13.64 -9.61
N ALA A 88 1.42 14.14 -10.84
CA ALA A 88 0.35 14.87 -11.53
C ALA A 88 -0.93 14.03 -11.66
N ARG A 89 -0.79 12.73 -11.95
CA ARG A 89 -1.91 11.79 -12.00
C ARG A 89 -2.53 11.55 -10.62
N PHE A 90 -1.72 11.39 -9.57
CA PHE A 90 -2.23 11.26 -8.20
C PHE A 90 -3.03 12.50 -7.78
N GLU A 91 -2.50 13.71 -8.04
CA GLU A 91 -3.17 14.97 -7.78
C GLU A 91 -4.48 15.11 -8.57
N ALA A 92 -4.52 14.65 -9.83
CA ALA A 92 -5.72 14.67 -10.67
C ALA A 92 -6.80 13.67 -10.21
N ILE A 93 -6.42 12.50 -9.72
CA ILE A 93 -7.35 11.49 -9.17
C ILE A 93 -7.92 11.96 -7.82
N GLY A 94 -7.07 12.56 -7.00
CA GLY A 94 -7.37 12.93 -5.62
C GLY A 94 -7.22 11.75 -4.66
N GLU A 95 -6.74 12.04 -3.45
CA GLU A 95 -6.37 11.05 -2.43
C GLU A 95 -7.50 10.07 -2.09
N SER A 96 -8.72 10.57 -1.87
CA SER A 96 -9.88 9.72 -1.54
C SER A 96 -10.18 8.70 -2.64
N SER A 97 -10.22 9.14 -3.90
CA SER A 97 -10.46 8.27 -5.05
C SER A 97 -9.33 7.27 -5.25
N PHE A 98 -8.09 7.71 -5.07
CA PHE A 98 -6.92 6.83 -5.12
C PHE A 98 -7.04 5.68 -4.11
N PHE A 99 -7.37 5.98 -2.85
CA PHE A 99 -7.55 4.96 -1.83
C PHE A 99 -8.72 4.01 -2.12
N GLN A 100 -9.79 4.50 -2.75
CA GLN A 100 -10.88 3.64 -3.18
C GLN A 100 -10.47 2.68 -4.30
N LEU A 101 -9.71 3.16 -5.28
CA LEU A 101 -9.15 2.31 -6.34
C LEU A 101 -8.18 1.26 -5.74
N LEU A 102 -7.29 1.69 -4.84
CA LEU A 102 -6.35 0.80 -4.18
C LEU A 102 -7.08 -0.32 -3.41
N LYS A 103 -8.07 0.04 -2.60
CA LYS A 103 -8.91 -0.94 -1.87
C LYS A 103 -9.68 -1.86 -2.83
N TYR A 104 -10.21 -1.32 -3.92
CA TYR A 104 -10.90 -2.10 -4.95
C TYR A 104 -9.97 -3.15 -5.57
N TYR A 105 -8.74 -2.80 -5.94
CA TYR A 105 -7.78 -3.76 -6.51
C TYR A 105 -7.37 -4.82 -5.49
N LEU A 106 -7.13 -4.44 -4.23
CA LEU A 106 -6.75 -5.37 -3.16
C LEU A 106 -7.90 -6.32 -2.76
N SER A 107 -9.17 -5.93 -2.96
CA SER A 107 -10.32 -6.79 -2.63
C SER A 107 -10.51 -7.95 -3.60
N LYS A 108 -10.05 -7.81 -4.86
CA LYS A 108 -10.23 -8.81 -5.93
C LYS A 108 -9.59 -10.17 -5.63
N PRO A 109 -8.29 -10.27 -5.29
CA PRO A 109 -7.68 -11.56 -4.96
C PRO A 109 -8.32 -12.20 -3.71
N MET A 110 -8.85 -11.38 -2.80
CA MET A 110 -9.56 -11.83 -1.59
C MET A 110 -11.02 -12.25 -1.87
N LYS A 111 -11.52 -12.07 -3.10
CA LYS A 111 -12.93 -12.29 -3.49
C LYS A 111 -13.92 -11.53 -2.60
N GLN A 112 -13.49 -10.37 -2.11
CA GLN A 112 -14.33 -9.50 -1.30
C GLN A 112 -15.06 -8.49 -2.18
N GLU A 113 -16.36 -8.34 -1.95
CA GLU A 113 -17.13 -7.26 -2.56
C GLU A 113 -16.63 -5.91 -2.03
N PHE A 114 -16.30 -5.01 -2.95
CA PHE A 114 -15.94 -3.64 -2.63
C PHE A 114 -16.97 -2.68 -3.20
N LYS A 115 -17.48 -1.77 -2.35
CA LYS A 115 -18.43 -0.73 -2.74
C LYS A 115 -17.73 0.62 -2.67
N PHE A 116 -17.69 1.32 -3.79
CA PHE A 116 -17.21 2.69 -3.83
C PHE A 116 -18.09 3.57 -2.94
N THR A 117 -17.45 4.46 -2.18
CA THR A 117 -18.13 5.39 -1.27
C THR A 117 -17.84 6.80 -1.75
N THR A 118 -18.86 7.51 -2.20
CA THR A 118 -18.77 8.96 -2.44
C THR A 118 -19.00 9.67 -1.11
N LYS A 119 -17.91 10.16 -0.50
CA LYS A 119 -17.98 11.26 0.46
C LYS A 119 -17.62 12.54 -0.27
#